data_AF-A0AAV0TND5-F1
#
_entry.id   AF-A0AAV0TND5-F1
#
_cell.length_a   1.000
_cell.length_b   1.000
_cell.length_c   1.000
_cell.angle_alpha   90.00
_cell.angle_beta   90.00
_cell.angle_gamma   90.00
#
_symmetry.space_group_name_H-M   'P 1'
#
loop_
_entity.id
_entity.type
_entity.pdbx_description
1 polymer ?
#
loop_
_entity_poly.entity_id
_entity_poly.type
_entity_poly.pdbx_seq_one_letter_code
_entity_poly.pdbx_strand_id
1 'polypeptide(L)'
;MGVKRRVLGPEMKSLQYFLNRTAVLKQYREFLRVSQPLASEVRLDVRRQIRAGFDACRNEEDEQRVCLLLRQARDQIQMVSDLVDTAMAQQRSERIRERDDRLAAVRRRGGGRGGAPAVTSDTWVETPSEDADGKEDVKGRVGTGWPWKSGKVADKLDLLGTKRR
;
A
#
# COMPACT_ATOMS: atom_id res chain seq x y z
N MET A 1 49.76 25.48 -3.09
CA MET A 1 48.74 24.63 -3.74
C MET A 1 47.42 24.79 -2.99
N GLY A 2 46.62 25.77 -3.38
CA GLY A 2 45.36 26.10 -2.68
C GLY A 2 44.30 25.04 -2.95
N VAL A 3 43.81 24.39 -1.89
CA VAL A 3 42.67 23.48 -1.96
C VAL A 3 41.44 24.32 -2.33
N LYS A 4 41.01 24.23 -3.59
CA LYS A 4 39.76 24.83 -4.05
C LYS A 4 38.60 24.11 -3.34
N ARG A 5 38.18 24.63 -2.18
CA ARG A 5 36.93 24.23 -1.54
C ARG A 5 35.81 24.56 -2.53
N ARG A 6 35.21 23.53 -3.12
CA ARG A 6 34.00 23.68 -3.91
C ARG A 6 32.95 24.29 -2.98
N VAL A 7 32.57 25.52 -3.25
CA VAL A 7 31.44 26.20 -2.60
C VAL A 7 30.18 25.54 -3.14
N LEU A 8 29.85 24.38 -2.58
CA LEU A 8 28.53 23.81 -2.71
C LEU A 8 27.61 24.72 -1.88
N GLY A 9 26.52 25.19 -2.48
CA GLY A 9 25.54 26.09 -1.85
C GLY A 9 24.92 25.52 -0.55
N PRO A 10 23.91 26.19 0.02
CA PRO A 10 23.51 26.05 1.44
C PRO A 10 23.48 24.58 1.87
N GLU A 11 24.47 24.26 2.71
CA GLU A 11 24.83 22.98 3.31
C GLU A 11 24.31 21.71 2.61
N MET A 12 25.17 21.06 1.83
CA MET A 12 24.91 19.69 1.40
C MET A 12 24.69 18.81 2.63
N LYS A 13 23.49 18.25 2.75
CA LYS A 13 23.14 17.33 3.84
C LYS A 13 24.03 16.09 3.80
N SER A 14 24.28 15.50 4.97
CA SER A 14 25.10 14.31 5.10
C SER A 14 24.53 13.14 4.29
N LEU A 15 25.37 12.17 3.91
CA LEU A 15 24.89 10.92 3.30
C LEU A 15 23.88 10.21 4.23
N GLN A 16 24.14 10.24 5.53
CA GLN A 16 23.29 9.63 6.54
C GLN A 16 21.89 10.23 6.54
N TYR A 17 21.76 11.55 6.35
CA TYR A 17 20.47 12.21 6.19
C TYR A 17 19.65 11.61 5.05
N PHE A 18 20.25 11.38 3.87
CA PHE A 18 19.55 10.80 2.73
C PHE A 18 19.17 9.33 2.95
N LEU A 19 20.05 8.55 3.57
CA LEU A 19 19.78 7.16 3.93
C LEU A 19 18.63 7.07 4.94
N ASN A 20 18.67 7.90 5.98
CA ASN A 20 17.62 8.01 6.97
C ASN A 20 16.28 8.42 6.32
N ARG A 21 16.28 9.43 5.44
CA ARG A 21 15.05 9.86 4.76
C ARG A 21 14.45 8.76 3.88
N THR A 22 15.30 7.99 3.21
CA THR A 22 14.88 6.83 2.43
C THR A 22 14.28 5.75 3.33
N ALA A 23 14.88 5.49 4.50
CA ALA A 23 14.36 4.53 5.48
C ALA A 23 13.00 4.96 6.04
N VAL A 24 12.82 6.24 6.39
CA VAL A 24 11.53 6.80 6.85
C VAL A 24 10.44 6.56 5.81
N LEU A 25 10.72 6.85 4.54
CA LEU A 25 9.76 6.64 3.45
C LEU A 25 9.41 5.17 3.23
N LYS A 26 10.37 4.26 3.41
CA LYS A 26 10.13 2.81 3.35
C LYS A 26 9.18 2.37 4.47
N GLN A 27 9.45 2.78 5.70
CA GLN A 27 8.61 2.44 6.86
C GLN A 27 7.21 3.02 6.74
N TYR A 28 7.08 4.28 6.31
CA TYR A 28 5.77 4.89 6.07
C TYR A 28 4.93 4.04 5.09
N ARG A 29 5.54 3.63 3.97
CA ARG A 29 4.87 2.77 2.98
C ARG A 29 4.51 1.40 3.56
N GLU A 30 5.31 0.87 4.47
CA GLU A 30 5.08 -0.40 5.13
C GLU A 30 3.87 -0.34 6.07
N PHE A 31 3.77 0.68 6.93
CA PHE A 31 2.57 0.93 7.75
C PHE A 31 1.28 1.04 6.91
N LEU A 32 1.35 1.70 5.74
CA LEU A 32 0.20 1.80 4.84
C LEU A 32 -0.22 0.46 4.21
N ARG A 33 0.75 -0.47 4.04
CA ARG A 33 0.50 -1.83 3.54
C ARG A 33 -0.06 -2.72 4.64
N VAL A 34 0.50 -2.67 5.85
CA VAL A 34 0.02 -3.47 6.99
C VAL A 34 -1.42 -3.10 7.34
N SER A 35 -1.79 -1.82 7.25
CA SER A 35 -3.18 -1.37 7.47
C SER A 35 -4.14 -1.66 6.31
N GLN A 36 -3.67 -2.18 5.17
CA GLN A 36 -4.51 -2.39 3.97
C GLN A 36 -5.69 -3.36 4.18
N PRO A 37 -5.54 -4.49 4.90
CA PRO A 37 -6.62 -5.48 5.07
C PRO A 37 -7.82 -4.97 5.89
N LEU A 38 -7.62 -3.93 6.72
CA LEU A 38 -8.67 -3.35 7.55
C LEU A 38 -9.84 -2.80 6.71
N ALA A 39 -11.03 -2.71 7.31
CA ALA A 39 -12.19 -2.06 6.71
C ALA A 39 -11.89 -0.59 6.35
N SER A 40 -12.56 -0.05 5.33
CA SER A 40 -12.27 1.29 4.77
C SER A 40 -12.28 2.40 5.83
N GLU A 41 -13.28 2.42 6.70
CA GLU A 41 -13.46 3.44 7.73
C GLU A 41 -12.30 3.43 8.73
N VAL A 42 -12.08 2.28 9.36
CA VAL A 42 -10.98 2.08 10.33
C VAL A 42 -9.61 2.32 9.68
N ARG A 43 -9.42 1.85 8.44
CA ARG A 43 -8.17 2.04 7.70
C ARG A 43 -7.89 3.52 7.45
N LEU A 44 -8.89 4.35 7.16
CA LEU A 44 -8.69 5.78 6.97
C LEU A 44 -8.21 6.44 8.26
N ASP A 45 -8.81 6.10 9.40
CA ASP A 45 -8.42 6.64 10.70
C ASP A 45 -7.00 6.22 11.11
N VAL A 46 -6.68 4.94 10.96
CA VAL A 46 -5.33 4.42 11.20
C VAL A 46 -4.30 5.11 10.32
N ARG A 47 -4.61 5.32 9.02
CA ARG A 47 -3.71 6.04 8.10
C ARG A 47 -3.55 7.52 8.45
N ARG A 48 -4.59 8.18 8.97
CA ARG A 48 -4.48 9.55 9.48
C ARG A 48 -3.56 9.61 10.69
N GLN A 49 -3.69 8.67 11.63
CA GLN A 49 -2.81 8.58 12.80
C GLN A 49 -1.35 8.31 12.42
N ILE A 50 -1.10 7.35 11.51
CA ILE A 50 0.24 7.08 10.96
C ILE A 50 0.80 8.38 10.38
N ARG A 51 0.05 9.06 9.50
CA ARG A 51 0.51 10.31 8.88
C ARG A 51 0.82 11.39 9.92
N ALA A 52 -0.04 11.59 10.91
CA ALA A 52 0.18 12.56 11.98
C ALA A 52 1.47 12.25 12.78
N GLY A 53 1.74 10.98 13.08
CA GLY A 53 2.97 10.56 13.76
C GLY A 53 4.24 10.87 12.95
N PHE A 54 4.22 10.60 11.64
CA PHE A 54 5.35 10.93 10.75
C PHE A 54 5.51 12.44 10.54
N ASP A 55 4.41 13.19 10.48
CA ASP A 55 4.44 14.65 10.32
C ASP A 55 4.93 15.36 11.61
N ALA A 56 4.67 14.80 12.80
CA ALA A 56 5.18 15.32 14.07
C ALA A 56 6.72 15.35 14.13
N CYS A 57 7.37 14.34 13.56
CA CYS A 57 8.83 14.21 13.52
C CYS A 57 9.45 14.68 12.18
N ARG A 58 8.71 15.45 11.37
CA ARG A 58 9.12 15.81 10.00
C ARG A 58 10.40 16.62 9.93
N ASN A 59 10.61 17.49 10.91
CA ASN A 59 11.70 18.46 10.96
C ASN A 59 12.83 18.02 11.89
N GLU A 60 12.88 16.73 12.26
CA GLU A 60 13.97 16.19 13.06
C GLU A 60 15.26 16.15 12.23
N GLU A 61 16.28 16.88 12.68
CA GLU A 61 17.59 16.97 12.03
C GLU A 61 18.69 16.18 12.75
N ASP A 62 18.47 15.83 14.03
CA ASP A 62 19.40 15.00 14.79
C ASP A 62 19.42 13.56 14.26
N GLU A 63 20.54 13.17 13.66
CA GLU A 63 20.74 11.85 13.07
C GLU A 63 20.58 10.71 14.09
N GLN A 64 21.03 10.89 15.34
CA GLN A 64 20.93 9.87 16.39
C GLN A 64 19.48 9.67 16.80
N ARG A 65 18.75 10.79 16.96
CA ARG A 65 17.32 10.76 17.25
C ARG A 65 16.53 10.08 16.14
N VAL A 66 16.81 10.41 14.88
CA VAL A 66 16.15 9.79 13.73
C VAL A 66 16.44 8.28 13.68
N CYS A 67 17.67 7.85 13.96
CA CYS A 67 18.01 6.43 14.03
C CYS A 67 17.22 5.68 15.12
N LEU A 68 17.07 6.29 16.31
CA LEU A 68 16.26 5.72 17.40
C LEU A 68 14.78 5.62 17.01
N LEU A 69 14.22 6.68 16.43
CA LEU A 69 12.83 6.72 15.94
C LEU A 69 12.58 5.67 14.85
N LEU A 70 13.52 5.53 13.91
CA LEU A 70 13.46 4.49 12.88
C LEU A 70 13.43 3.09 13.50
N ARG A 71 14.23 2.84 14.55
CA ARG A 71 14.21 1.52 15.23
C ARG A 71 12.87 1.28 15.92
N GLN A 72 12.39 2.25 16.70
CA GLN A 72 11.08 2.18 17.37
C GLN A 72 9.94 1.97 16.38
N ALA A 73 9.98 2.64 15.23
CA ALA A 73 8.98 2.50 14.19
C ALA A 73 8.94 1.07 13.61
N ARG A 74 10.07 0.34 13.53
CA ARG A 74 10.06 -1.07 13.10
C ARG A 74 9.33 -1.94 14.10
N ASP A 75 9.59 -1.75 15.38
CA ASP A 75 8.93 -2.51 16.45
C ASP A 75 7.41 -2.20 16.45
N GLN A 76 7.05 -0.94 16.20
CA GLN A 76 5.65 -0.54 16.03
C GLN A 76 4.97 -1.17 14.80
N ILE A 77 5.68 -1.31 13.67
CA ILE A 77 5.13 -2.01 12.48
C ILE A 77 4.73 -3.43 12.84
N GLN A 78 5.58 -4.15 13.58
CA GLN A 78 5.27 -5.52 14.00
C GLN A 78 4.03 -5.56 14.89
N MET A 79 3.95 -4.70 15.92
CA MET A 79 2.79 -4.64 16.80
C MET A 79 1.49 -4.30 16.05
N VAL A 80 1.56 -3.36 15.09
CA VAL A 80 0.39 -3.01 14.26
C VAL A 80 0.00 -4.18 13.36
N SER A 81 0.97 -4.95 12.84
CA SER A 81 0.68 -6.16 12.06
C SER A 81 -0.07 -7.19 12.90
N ASP A 82 0.43 -7.51 14.09
CA ASP A 82 -0.19 -8.50 14.97
C ASP A 82 -1.62 -8.07 15.38
N LEU A 83 -1.82 -6.76 15.61
CA LEU A 83 -3.14 -6.22 15.92
C LEU A 83 -4.09 -6.29 14.72
N VAL A 84 -3.60 -6.00 13.52
CA VAL A 84 -4.40 -6.15 12.29
C VAL A 84 -4.76 -7.61 12.07
N ASP A 85 -3.82 -8.53 12.25
CA ASP A 85 -4.04 -9.96 12.07
C ASP A 85 -5.08 -10.51 13.06
N THR A 86 -5.02 -10.08 14.32
CA THR A 86 -6.02 -10.46 15.34
C THR A 86 -7.40 -9.88 15.03
N ALA A 87 -7.50 -8.60 14.63
CA ALA A 87 -8.76 -7.99 14.23
C ALA A 87 -9.37 -8.69 13.00
N MET A 88 -8.53 -9.04 12.01
CA MET A 88 -8.97 -9.77 10.82
C MET A 88 -9.40 -11.21 11.16
N ALA A 89 -8.71 -11.87 12.09
CA ALA A 89 -9.10 -13.20 12.58
C ALA A 89 -10.47 -13.15 13.27
N GLN A 90 -10.69 -12.14 14.14
CA GLN A 90 -11.99 -11.92 14.80
C GLN A 90 -13.11 -11.70 13.78
N GLN A 91 -12.90 -10.84 12.78
CA GLN A 91 -13.89 -10.59 11.73
C GLN A 91 -14.23 -11.86 10.93
N ARG A 92 -13.23 -12.71 10.66
CA ARG A 92 -13.48 -14.01 9.99
C ARG A 92 -14.31 -14.94 10.87
N SER A 93 -14.01 -15.01 12.16
CA SER A 93 -14.77 -15.82 13.12
C SER A 93 -16.23 -15.37 13.24
N GLU A 94 -16.49 -14.06 13.25
CA GLU A 94 -17.85 -13.51 13.27
C GLU A 94 -18.64 -13.88 12.02
N ARG A 95 -18.04 -13.75 10.83
CA ARG A 95 -18.69 -14.16 9.57
C ARG A 95 -19.04 -15.64 9.53
N ILE A 96 -18.17 -16.50 10.08
CA ILE A 96 -18.43 -17.94 10.16
C ILE A 96 -19.62 -18.20 11.08
N ARG A 97 -19.64 -17.57 12.27
CA ARG A 97 -20.77 -17.68 13.21
C ARG A 97 -22.08 -17.23 12.58
N GLU A 98 -22.11 -16.08 11.94
CA GLU A 98 -23.30 -15.58 11.25
C GLU A 98 -23.80 -16.54 10.17
N ARG A 99 -22.89 -17.13 9.40
CA ARG A 99 -23.25 -18.11 8.37
C ARG A 99 -23.88 -19.35 9.01
N ASP A 100 -23.28 -19.85 10.08
CA ASP A 100 -23.76 -21.05 10.77
C ASP A 100 -25.12 -20.80 11.44
N ASP A 101 -25.34 -19.61 12.03
CA ASP A 101 -26.63 -19.18 12.57
C ASP A 101 -27.71 -19.08 11.49
N ARG A 102 -27.37 -18.54 10.30
CA ARG A 102 -28.29 -18.50 9.15
C ARG A 102 -28.66 -19.91 8.68
N LEU A 103 -27.69 -20.82 8.57
CA LEU A 103 -27.94 -22.22 8.20
C LEU A 103 -28.83 -22.92 9.25
N ALA A 104 -28.59 -22.67 10.53
CA ALA A 104 -29.43 -23.20 11.62
C ALA A 104 -30.86 -22.65 11.56
N ALA A 105 -31.03 -21.35 11.25
CA ALA A 105 -32.35 -20.73 11.11
C ALA A 105 -33.14 -21.31 9.91
N VAL A 106 -32.48 -21.57 8.78
CA VAL A 106 -33.09 -22.25 7.63
C VAL A 106 -33.56 -23.67 8.00
N ARG A 107 -32.72 -24.44 8.70
CA ARG A 107 -33.10 -25.78 9.20
C ARG A 107 -34.29 -25.75 10.15
N ARG A 108 -34.39 -24.73 11.01
CA ARG A 108 -35.53 -24.55 11.93
C ARG A 108 -36.81 -24.12 11.24
N ARG A 109 -36.74 -23.34 10.14
CA ARG A 109 -37.91 -22.96 9.33
C ARG A 109 -38.34 -24.05 8.34
N GLY A 110 -37.43 -24.92 7.93
CA GLY A 110 -37.65 -25.99 6.94
C GLY A 110 -38.08 -27.35 7.52
N GLY A 111 -38.80 -27.38 8.64
CA GLY A 111 -39.37 -28.60 9.23
C GLY A 111 -40.66 -29.08 8.54
N GLY A 112 -40.70 -29.09 7.21
CA GLY A 112 -41.90 -29.44 6.45
C GLY A 112 -41.59 -30.11 5.10
N ARG A 113 -41.53 -31.45 5.12
CA ARG A 113 -41.61 -32.41 4.00
C ARG A 113 -40.54 -32.36 2.90
N GLY A 114 -39.70 -33.39 2.91
CA GLY A 114 -39.66 -34.40 1.83
C GLY A 114 -39.42 -33.88 0.42
N GLY A 115 -38.16 -33.82 0.03
CA GLY A 115 -37.74 -33.70 -1.35
C GLY A 115 -36.22 -33.57 -1.36
N ALA A 116 -35.52 -34.67 -1.62
CA ALA A 116 -34.13 -34.56 -2.04
C ALA A 116 -34.13 -33.66 -3.29
N PRO A 117 -33.42 -32.51 -3.30
CA PRO A 117 -33.05 -31.95 -4.58
C PRO A 117 -32.06 -32.97 -5.16
N ALA A 118 -32.46 -33.54 -6.29
CA ALA A 118 -31.55 -34.27 -7.15
C ALA A 118 -30.22 -33.51 -7.22
N VAL A 119 -29.12 -34.25 -7.13
CA VAL A 119 -27.82 -33.79 -7.62
C VAL A 119 -28.03 -33.39 -9.07
N THR A 120 -28.33 -32.12 -9.31
CA THR A 120 -28.13 -31.48 -10.59
C THR A 120 -26.67 -31.07 -10.59
N SER A 121 -25.83 -31.98 -11.08
CA SER A 121 -24.60 -31.58 -11.76
C SER A 121 -24.97 -30.50 -12.77
N ASP A 122 -24.64 -29.24 -12.49
CA ASP A 122 -24.25 -28.19 -13.45
C ASP A 122 -24.37 -26.82 -12.83
N THR A 123 -23.32 -26.38 -12.13
CA THR A 123 -23.05 -24.94 -11.96
C THR A 123 -21.55 -24.73 -11.73
N TRP A 124 -20.72 -25.20 -12.68
CA TRP A 124 -19.27 -24.94 -12.74
C TRP A 124 -18.87 -23.99 -13.87
N VAL A 125 -19.81 -23.18 -14.36
CA VAL A 125 -19.47 -22.08 -15.27
C VAL A 125 -20.06 -20.80 -14.71
N GLU A 126 -19.20 -20.04 -14.06
CA GLU A 126 -19.41 -18.61 -13.82
C GLU A 126 -19.64 -17.93 -15.17
N THR A 127 -20.82 -17.36 -15.37
CA THR A 127 -21.03 -16.34 -16.41
C THR A 127 -20.27 -15.08 -16.03
N PRO A 128 -19.38 -14.55 -16.88
CA PRO A 128 -18.75 -13.25 -16.64
C PRO A 128 -19.81 -12.17 -16.87
N SER A 129 -20.16 -11.42 -15.82
CA SER A 129 -20.90 -10.18 -16.00
C SER A 129 -19.94 -9.14 -16.58
N GLU A 130 -20.06 -8.90 -17.88
CA GLU A 130 -19.61 -7.66 -18.51
C GLU A 130 -20.53 -6.53 -18.05
N ASP A 131 -20.10 -5.79 -17.03
CA ASP A 131 -20.44 -4.38 -16.89
C ASP A 131 -19.13 -3.62 -16.67
N ALA A 132 -18.81 -2.81 -17.68
CA ALA A 132 -17.55 -2.13 -17.84
C ALA A 132 -17.40 -0.97 -16.86
N ASP A 133 -16.35 -1.02 -16.04
CA ASP A 133 -15.63 0.19 -15.64
C ASP A 133 -14.13 -0.02 -15.87
N GLY A 134 -13.66 0.66 -16.90
CA GLY A 134 -12.43 0.34 -17.59
C GLY A 134 -11.16 0.73 -16.85
N LYS A 135 -10.16 -0.11 -17.10
CA LYS A 135 -8.71 0.06 -16.89
C LYS A 135 -8.20 -0.23 -15.48
N GLU A 136 -8.32 -1.51 -15.15
CA GLU A 136 -7.42 -2.16 -14.23
C GLU A 136 -5.98 -2.06 -14.77
N ASP A 137 -5.18 -1.28 -14.05
CA ASP A 137 -3.77 -1.04 -14.32
C ASP A 137 -3.02 -2.36 -14.14
N VAL A 138 -2.81 -3.07 -15.26
CA VAL A 138 -2.01 -4.30 -15.30
C VAL A 138 -0.62 -3.97 -14.77
N LYS A 139 -0.32 -4.54 -13.60
CA LYS A 139 0.96 -4.61 -12.90
C LYS A 139 2.14 -4.44 -13.87
N GLY A 140 2.62 -3.20 -14.04
CA GLY A 140 3.75 -2.88 -14.92
C GLY A 140 3.52 -1.79 -15.97
N ARG A 141 2.29 -1.30 -16.20
CA ARG A 141 2.09 -0.04 -16.94
C ARG A 141 2.17 1.13 -15.97
N VAL A 142 3.17 1.97 -16.16
CA VAL A 142 3.18 3.32 -15.58
C VAL A 142 2.01 4.05 -16.24
N GLY A 143 0.96 4.33 -15.46
CA GLY A 143 -0.17 5.14 -15.90
C GLY A 143 0.29 6.39 -16.64
N THR A 144 -0.51 6.82 -17.60
CA THR A 144 -0.28 7.96 -18.51
C THR A 144 -0.37 9.33 -17.81
N GLY A 145 0.17 9.45 -16.59
CA GLY A 145 0.07 10.65 -15.77
C GLY A 145 0.99 10.68 -14.57
N TRP A 146 2.32 10.70 -14.77
CA TRP A 146 3.31 11.35 -13.86
C TRP A 146 4.75 11.22 -14.42
N PRO A 147 5.64 12.23 -14.27
CA PRO A 147 5.61 13.62 -14.70
C PRO A 147 6.43 13.81 -15.98
N TRP A 148 5.98 13.33 -17.15
CA TRP A 148 6.71 13.60 -18.42
C TRP A 148 5.83 14.19 -19.52
N LYS A 149 4.65 14.72 -19.20
CA LYS A 149 3.95 15.59 -20.16
C LYS A 149 4.65 16.95 -20.19
N SER A 150 5.86 17.00 -20.74
CA SER A 150 6.41 18.24 -21.25
C SER A 150 5.62 18.56 -22.52
N GLY A 151 4.62 19.43 -22.39
CA GLY A 151 3.91 20.05 -23.51
C GLY A 151 4.78 21.02 -24.30
N LYS A 152 5.98 20.59 -24.69
CA LYS A 152 6.83 21.27 -25.65
C LYS A 152 7.40 20.20 -26.56
N VAL A 153 7.05 20.32 -27.85
CA VAL A 153 7.73 19.66 -28.95
C VAL A 153 9.23 19.89 -28.73
N ALA A 154 9.94 18.83 -28.36
CA ALA A 154 11.40 18.87 -28.38
C ALA A 154 11.78 18.93 -29.86
N ASP A 155 12.31 20.06 -30.29
CA ASP A 155 12.99 20.17 -31.58
C ASP A 155 13.98 19.02 -31.67
N LYS A 156 13.84 18.24 -32.75
CA LYS A 156 14.76 17.15 -33.07
C LYS A 156 16.16 17.76 -33.18
N LEU A 157 17.00 17.52 -32.18
CA LEU A 157 18.43 17.68 -32.33
C LEU A 157 18.91 16.55 -33.23
N ASP A 158 19.02 16.85 -34.53
CA ASP A 158 19.66 15.98 -35.51
C ASP A 158 21.14 15.81 -35.10
N LEU A 159 21.42 14.70 -34.43
CA LEU A 159 22.79 14.27 -34.15
C LEU A 159 23.40 13.75 -35.44
N LEU A 160 23.98 14.68 -36.21
CA LEU A 160 24.84 14.37 -37.33
C LEU A 160 26.02 13.49 -36.85
N GLY A 161 26.18 12.37 -37.56
CA GLY A 161 27.07 11.26 -37.27
C GLY A 161 28.45 11.59 -36.73
N THR A 162 28.79 10.97 -35.60
CA THR A 162 30.16 10.73 -35.19
C THR A 162 30.80 9.73 -36.16
N LYS A 163 31.49 10.23 -37.18
CA LYS A 163 32.42 9.42 -37.97
C LYS A 163 33.55 8.96 -37.03
N ARG A 164 33.62 7.64 -36.80
CA ARG A 164 34.82 7.00 -36.26
C ARG A 164 35.95 7.19 -37.27
N ARG A 165 37.07 7.75 -36.84
CA ARG A 165 38.37 7.62 -37.49
C ARG A 165 39.38 7.23 -36.44
#